data_AF-A0A0F9UK17-F1
#
_entry.id   AF-A0A0F9UK17-F1
#
_cell.length_a   1.000
_cell.length_b   1.000
_cell.length_c   1.000
_cell.angle_alpha   90.00
_cell.angle_beta   90.00
_cell.angle_gamma   90.00
#
_symmetry.space_group_name_H-M   'P 1'
#
loop_
_entity.id
_entity.type
_entity.pdbx_description
1 polymer ?
#
loop_
_entity_poly.entity_id
_entity_poly.type
_entity_poly.pdbx_seq_one_letter_code
_entity_poly.pdbx_strand_id
1 'polypeptide(L)'
;MVAIDPPATATARSDACGIVAAGCAADGIVYVLADASRKGAKPHEWAGTAVALYERLAADRIIAEVNQGGDMVEAVIRTCAPHVPFRAVRASRGKWVRAEPVAALYEQGRVRHAGRFPEIEDEMADFGPDGLTGGRSPDRLDALVWAVTALMGPAREPRVRGF
;
A
#
# COMPACT_ATOMS: atom_id res chain seq x y z
N MET A 1 -7.97 6.78 -0.74
CA MET A 1 -6.52 7.01 -0.93
C MET A 1 -5.91 5.98 -1.85
N VAL A 2 -4.72 6.25 -2.40
CA VAL A 2 -3.91 5.30 -3.19
C VAL A 2 -2.56 5.12 -2.52
N ALA A 3 -2.12 3.87 -2.35
CA ALA A 3 -0.82 3.53 -1.79
C ALA A 3 0.05 2.85 -2.85
N ILE A 4 1.34 3.19 -2.85
CA ILE A 4 2.34 2.68 -3.79
C ILE A 4 3.48 2.03 -3.00
N ASP A 5 3.84 0.81 -3.37
CA ASP A 5 5.10 0.15 -2.99
C ASP A 5 5.96 0.02 -4.26
N PRO A 6 6.88 0.99 -4.50
CA PRO A 6 7.70 0.97 -5.69
C PRO A 6 8.82 -0.08 -5.59
N PRO A 7 9.25 -0.70 -6.70
CA PRO A 7 10.33 -1.66 -6.66
C PRO A 7 11.66 -0.99 -6.30
N ALA A 8 12.51 -1.71 -5.56
CA ALA A 8 13.87 -1.30 -5.16
C ALA A 8 14.80 -0.93 -6.32
N THR A 9 14.54 -1.47 -7.51
CA THR A 9 15.34 -1.24 -8.70
C THR A 9 14.45 -1.00 -9.91
N ALA A 10 14.94 -0.23 -10.87
CA ALA A 10 14.23 0.06 -12.13
C ALA A 10 14.75 -0.83 -13.28
N THR A 11 14.72 -2.15 -13.11
CA THR A 11 15.14 -3.12 -14.14
C THR A 11 13.95 -3.94 -14.64
N ALA A 12 14.04 -4.52 -15.84
CA ALA A 12 12.98 -5.37 -16.39
C ALA A 12 12.75 -6.68 -15.58
N ARG A 13 13.68 -7.03 -14.69
CA ARG A 13 13.57 -8.15 -13.74
C ARG A 13 13.06 -7.70 -12.36
N SER A 14 12.80 -6.42 -12.19
CA SER A 14 12.40 -5.88 -10.90
C SER A 14 11.02 -6.39 -10.51
N ASP A 15 10.83 -6.51 -9.21
CA ASP A 15 9.58 -6.91 -8.57
C ASP A 15 8.41 -6.00 -8.97
N ALA A 16 7.21 -6.35 -8.54
CA ALA A 16 6.04 -5.58 -8.93
C ALA A 16 6.08 -4.20 -8.25
N CYS A 17 5.54 -3.18 -8.92
CA CYS A 17 5.09 -1.99 -8.21
C CYS A 17 3.69 -2.28 -7.67
N GLY A 18 3.58 -2.39 -6.34
CA GLY A 18 2.31 -2.50 -5.65
C GLY A 18 1.56 -1.18 -5.76
N ILE A 19 0.30 -1.21 -6.22
CA ILE A 19 -0.57 -0.02 -6.30
C ILE A 19 -1.96 -0.42 -5.83
N VAL A 20 -2.35 0.04 -4.64
CA VAL A 20 -3.63 -0.34 -4.02
C VAL A 20 -4.41 0.92 -3.65
N ALA A 21 -5.69 0.93 -3.97
CA ALA A 21 -6.62 1.95 -3.47
C ALA A 21 -7.49 1.40 -2.35
N ALA A 22 -7.65 2.18 -1.29
CA ALA A 22 -8.56 1.87 -0.21
C ALA A 22 -9.30 3.12 0.27
N GLY A 23 -10.49 2.93 0.83
CA GLY A 23 -11.31 3.96 1.47
C GLY A 23 -11.80 3.52 2.83
N CYS A 24 -12.08 4.46 3.73
CA CYS A 24 -12.70 4.18 5.02
C CYS A 24 -14.15 4.67 4.97
N ALA A 25 -15.10 3.79 5.29
CA ALA A 25 -16.52 4.14 5.38
C ALA A 25 -16.84 4.83 6.72
N ALA A 26 -18.02 5.45 6.81
CA ALA A 26 -18.44 6.19 8.00
C ALA A 26 -18.55 5.31 9.27
N ASP A 27 -18.72 4.00 9.10
CA ASP A 27 -18.74 2.98 10.16
C ASP A 27 -17.34 2.56 10.63
N GLY A 28 -16.28 3.12 10.06
CA GLY A 28 -14.89 2.81 10.39
C GLY A 28 -14.36 1.53 9.77
N ILE A 29 -15.08 0.93 8.81
CA ILE A 29 -14.61 -0.21 8.01
C ILE A 29 -13.80 0.29 6.83
N VAL A 30 -12.62 -0.29 6.63
CA VAL A 30 -11.78 -0.03 5.46
C VAL A 30 -12.17 -0.97 4.33
N TYR A 31 -12.39 -0.42 3.16
CA TYR A 31 -12.63 -1.15 1.93
C TYR A 31 -11.43 -1.02 0.99
N VAL A 32 -10.88 -2.15 0.57
CA VAL A 32 -9.95 -2.22 -0.57
C VAL A 32 -10.79 -2.06 -1.83
N LEU A 33 -10.52 -1.00 -2.59
CA LEU A 33 -11.32 -0.57 -3.74
C LEU A 33 -10.74 -1.02 -5.08
N ALA A 34 -9.41 -1.15 -5.15
CA ALA A 34 -8.74 -1.62 -6.35
C ALA A 34 -7.32 -2.10 -6.05
N ASP A 35 -6.89 -3.11 -6.80
CA ASP A 35 -5.49 -3.45 -7.04
C ASP A 35 -5.16 -3.06 -8.50
N ALA A 36 -4.21 -2.14 -8.67
CA ALA A 36 -3.72 -1.67 -9.97
C ALA A 36 -2.23 -1.94 -10.15
N SER A 37 -1.69 -2.89 -9.38
CA SER A 37 -0.27 -3.21 -9.34
C SER A 37 0.28 -3.63 -10.71
N ARG A 38 1.54 -3.28 -10.99
CA ARG A 38 2.18 -3.52 -12.30
C ARG A 38 3.52 -4.24 -12.13
N LYS A 39 3.77 -5.29 -12.92
CA LYS A 39 5.07 -5.98 -12.96
C LYS A 39 5.97 -5.35 -14.02
N GLY A 40 7.26 -5.15 -13.71
CA GLY A 40 8.25 -4.65 -14.67
C GLY A 40 7.98 -3.24 -15.24
N ALA A 41 7.18 -2.44 -14.54
CA ALA A 41 6.84 -1.08 -14.97
C ALA A 41 7.96 -0.09 -14.66
N LYS A 42 8.24 0.80 -15.61
CA LYS A 42 9.15 1.93 -15.43
C LYS A 42 8.54 2.97 -14.47
N PRO A 43 9.38 3.84 -13.85
CA PRO A 43 8.91 4.88 -12.94
C PRO A 43 7.66 5.67 -13.37
N HIS A 44 7.68 6.20 -14.60
CA HIS A 44 6.56 6.99 -15.12
C HIS A 44 5.28 6.16 -15.36
N GLU A 45 5.40 4.86 -15.64
CA GLU A 45 4.25 3.99 -15.95
C GLU A 45 3.45 3.65 -14.68
N TRP A 46 4.15 3.27 -13.61
CA TRP A 46 3.47 3.03 -12.33
C TRP A 46 2.96 4.33 -11.71
N ALA A 47 3.69 5.45 -11.86
CA ALA A 47 3.24 6.74 -11.38
C ALA A 47 1.98 7.21 -12.12
N GLY A 48 1.95 7.10 -13.45
CA GLY A 48 0.75 7.38 -14.24
C GLY A 48 -0.43 6.48 -13.86
N THR A 49 -0.18 5.19 -13.59
CA THR A 49 -1.23 4.26 -13.12
C THR A 49 -1.80 4.70 -11.78
N ALA A 50 -0.95 5.08 -10.83
CA ALA A 50 -1.38 5.54 -9.52
C ALA A 50 -2.14 6.87 -9.57
N VAL A 51 -1.70 7.82 -10.41
CA VAL A 51 -2.40 9.09 -10.65
C VAL A 51 -3.77 8.85 -11.29
N ALA A 52 -3.85 8.03 -12.33
CA ALA A 52 -5.12 7.69 -12.96
C ALA A 52 -6.09 7.02 -11.97
N LEU A 53 -5.58 6.17 -11.08
CA LEU A 53 -6.37 5.56 -10.01
C LEU A 53 -6.85 6.59 -8.98
N TYR A 54 -5.97 7.53 -8.61
CA TYR A 54 -6.28 8.63 -7.70
C TYR A 54 -7.42 9.50 -8.24
N GLU A 55 -7.32 9.90 -9.51
CA GLU A 55 -8.34 10.74 -10.17
C GLU A 55 -9.67 9.98 -10.33
N ARG A 56 -9.62 8.74 -10.82
CA ARG A 56 -10.81 7.90 -11.03
C ARG A 56 -11.63 7.69 -9.74
N LEU A 57 -10.95 7.57 -8.61
CA LEU A 57 -11.58 7.33 -7.32
C LEU A 57 -11.79 8.61 -6.51
N ALA A 58 -11.44 9.78 -7.05
CA ALA A 58 -11.42 11.05 -6.33
C ALA A 58 -10.75 10.91 -4.94
N ALA A 59 -9.61 10.23 -4.90
CA ALA A 59 -8.93 9.90 -3.66
C ALA A 59 -8.36 11.16 -2.98
N ASP A 60 -8.17 11.09 -1.66
CA ASP A 60 -7.66 12.25 -0.91
C ASP A 60 -6.16 12.50 -1.09
N ARG A 61 -5.39 11.43 -1.31
CA ARG A 61 -3.93 11.46 -1.47
C ARG A 61 -3.35 10.17 -2.05
N ILE A 62 -2.12 10.31 -2.55
CA ILE A 62 -1.20 9.21 -2.83
C ILE A 62 -0.20 9.10 -1.66
N ILE A 63 0.05 7.88 -1.19
CA ILE A 63 1.14 7.58 -0.25
C ILE A 63 2.12 6.60 -0.89
N ALA A 64 3.41 6.74 -0.61
CA ALA A 64 4.39 5.81 -1.15
C ALA A 64 5.55 5.54 -0.18
N GLU A 65 6.00 4.28 -0.17
CA GLU A 65 7.22 3.88 0.53
C GLU A 65 8.44 4.46 -0.19
N VAL A 66 9.31 5.17 0.55
CA VAL A 66 10.50 5.84 -0.04
C VAL A 66 11.82 5.20 0.37
N ASN A 67 11.81 4.05 1.03
CA ASN A 67 13.07 3.37 1.34
C ASN A 67 13.75 2.86 0.05
N GLN A 68 12.93 2.49 -0.93
CA GLN A 68 13.34 1.85 -2.18
C GLN A 68 13.50 2.81 -3.38
N GLY A 69 13.56 4.12 -3.13
CA GLY A 69 13.74 5.11 -4.19
C GLY A 69 13.93 6.55 -3.70
N GLY A 70 13.79 6.81 -2.40
CA GLY A 70 13.99 8.13 -1.81
C GLY A 70 13.18 9.22 -2.52
N ASP A 71 13.85 10.34 -2.80
CA ASP A 71 13.25 11.52 -3.42
C ASP A 71 12.80 11.26 -4.88
N MET A 72 13.29 10.21 -5.54
CA MET A 72 12.87 9.83 -6.89
C MET A 72 11.38 9.53 -6.95
N VAL A 73 10.82 8.85 -5.94
CA VAL A 73 9.41 8.45 -5.92
C VAL A 73 8.51 9.68 -5.96
N GLU A 74 8.81 10.66 -5.10
CA GLU A 74 8.09 11.93 -5.08
C GLU A 74 8.29 12.69 -6.40
N ALA A 75 9.53 12.82 -6.87
CA ALA A 75 9.83 13.55 -8.10
C ALA A 75 9.07 13.01 -9.33
N VAL A 76 8.96 11.68 -9.46
CA VAL A 76 8.23 11.04 -10.55
C VAL A 76 6.72 11.32 -10.44
N ILE A 77 6.13 11.17 -9.25
CA ILE A 77 4.72 11.50 -9.03
C ILE A 77 4.45 12.98 -9.32
N ARG A 78 5.30 13.89 -8.86
CA ARG A 78 5.18 15.33 -9.10
C ARG A 78 5.31 15.70 -10.57
N THR A 79 6.13 14.96 -11.32
CA THR A 79 6.26 15.13 -12.78
C THR A 79 4.98 14.71 -13.49
N CYS A 80 4.35 13.60 -13.07
CA CYS A 80 3.09 13.13 -13.64
C CYS A 80 1.90 14.02 -13.25
N ALA A 81 1.80 14.40 -11.97
CA ALA A 81 0.70 15.17 -11.43
C ALA A 81 1.14 16.05 -10.24
N PRO A 82 1.58 17.30 -10.50
CA PRO A 82 2.16 18.16 -9.47
C PRO A 82 1.16 18.55 -8.37
N HIS A 83 -0.14 18.56 -8.70
CA HIS A 83 -1.24 18.98 -7.83
C HIS A 83 -1.72 17.88 -6.87
N VAL A 84 -1.32 16.62 -7.08
CA VAL A 84 -1.79 15.50 -6.26
C VAL A 84 -1.18 15.59 -4.85
N PRO A 85 -1.98 15.51 -3.78
CA PRO A 85 -1.45 15.40 -2.43
C PRO A 85 -0.65 14.11 -2.28
N PHE A 86 0.64 14.24 -2.00
CA PHE A 86 1.56 13.13 -1.84
C PHE A 86 2.09 13.08 -0.40
N ARG A 87 2.25 11.86 0.14
CA ARG A 87 2.93 11.63 1.43
C ARG A 87 3.93 10.49 1.31
N ALA A 88 5.20 10.81 1.51
CA ALA A 88 6.24 9.80 1.70
C ALA A 88 6.06 9.08 3.05
N VAL A 89 6.19 7.76 3.04
CA VAL A 89 6.26 6.91 4.24
C VAL A 89 7.55 6.09 4.22
N ARG A 90 8.05 5.75 5.40
CA ARG A 90 9.28 4.94 5.56
C ARG A 90 8.97 3.75 6.44
N ALA A 91 9.29 2.54 6.00
CA ALA A 91 9.25 1.36 6.85
C ALA A 91 10.46 1.37 7.79
N SER A 92 10.22 1.24 9.09
CA SER A 92 11.25 1.05 10.12
C SER A 92 11.28 -0.37 10.69
N ARG A 93 10.29 -1.20 10.32
CA ARG A 93 10.12 -2.58 10.78
C ARG A 93 9.96 -3.50 9.57
N GLY A 94 10.31 -4.78 9.73
CA GLY A 94 10.16 -5.79 8.70
C GLY A 94 8.71 -5.95 8.23
N LYS A 95 8.53 -6.47 7.01
CA LYS A 95 7.22 -6.62 6.35
C LYS A 95 6.19 -7.34 7.23
N TRP A 96 6.58 -8.47 7.83
CA TRP A 96 5.71 -9.24 8.73
C TRP A 96 5.16 -8.43 9.89
N VAL A 97 6.05 -7.73 10.62
CA VAL A 97 5.67 -6.92 11.79
C VAL A 97 4.78 -5.75 11.40
N ARG A 98 4.89 -5.23 10.18
CA ARG A 98 3.99 -4.18 9.68
C ARG A 98 2.61 -4.73 9.28
N ALA A 99 2.56 -5.97 8.79
CA ALA A 99 1.33 -6.61 8.35
C ALA A 99 0.46 -7.10 9.52
N GLU A 100 1.07 -7.49 10.65
CA GLU A 100 0.35 -8.05 11.81
C GLU A 100 -0.83 -7.17 12.32
N PRO A 101 -0.67 -5.85 12.53
CA PRO A 101 -1.80 -5.00 12.91
C PRO A 101 -2.93 -4.94 11.87
N VAL A 102 -2.59 -5.06 10.58
CA VAL A 102 -3.57 -5.07 9.49
C VAL A 102 -4.29 -6.42 9.45
N ALA A 103 -3.60 -7.53 9.67
CA ALA A 103 -4.20 -8.86 9.80
C ALA A 103 -5.23 -8.90 10.94
N ALA A 104 -4.91 -8.31 12.10
CA ALA A 104 -5.85 -8.19 13.22
C ALA A 104 -7.13 -7.40 12.84
N LEU A 105 -7.02 -6.39 11.97
CA LEU A 105 -8.19 -5.66 11.47
C LEU A 105 -9.04 -6.50 10.50
N TYR A 106 -8.42 -7.37 9.70
CA TYR A 106 -9.15 -8.36 8.89
C TYR A 106 -9.92 -9.35 9.78
N GLU A 107 -9.27 -9.90 10.80
CA GLU A 107 -9.90 -10.85 11.74
C GLU A 107 -11.09 -10.21 12.47
N GLN A 108 -11.00 -8.92 12.80
CA GLN A 108 -12.08 -8.14 13.41
C GLN A 108 -13.20 -7.77 12.42
N GLY A 109 -13.08 -8.12 11.14
CA GLY A 109 -14.04 -7.73 10.10
C GLY A 109 -14.05 -6.22 9.82
N ARG A 110 -12.94 -5.53 10.09
CA ARG A 110 -12.76 -4.07 9.92
C ARG A 110 -12.06 -3.71 8.62
N VAL A 111 -11.54 -4.70 7.89
CA VAL A 111 -11.10 -4.54 6.50
C VAL A 111 -11.89 -5.51 5.63
N ARG A 112 -12.36 -5.02 4.48
CA ARG A 112 -13.09 -5.80 3.47
C ARG A 112 -12.59 -5.46 2.08
N HIS A 113 -12.72 -6.40 1.14
CA HIS A 113 -12.47 -6.14 -0.27
C HIS A 113 -13.81 -5.81 -0.93
N ALA A 114 -13.86 -4.70 -1.69
CA ALA A 114 -15.07 -4.28 -2.40
C ALA A 114 -15.34 -5.10 -3.67
N GLY A 115 -14.39 -5.97 -4.06
CA GLY A 115 -14.47 -6.87 -5.19
C GLY A 115 -13.53 -8.05 -4.98
N ARG A 116 -13.28 -8.81 -6.05
CA ARG A 116 -12.25 -9.88 -6.05
C ARG A 116 -10.95 -9.30 -6.57
N PHE A 117 -9.88 -9.48 -5.81
CA PHE A 117 -8.54 -9.05 -6.18
C PHE A 117 -7.59 -10.25 -6.05
N PRO A 118 -7.66 -11.22 -6.99
CA PRO A 118 -7.04 -12.53 -6.80
C PRO A 118 -5.53 -12.45 -6.59
N GLU A 119 -4.82 -11.56 -7.28
CA GLU A 119 -3.35 -11.47 -7.15
C GLU A 119 -2.90 -11.01 -5.75
N ILE A 120 -3.61 -10.07 -5.14
CA ILE A 120 -3.31 -9.62 -3.78
C ILE A 120 -3.85 -10.60 -2.73
N GLU A 121 -4.99 -11.24 -3.00
CA GLU A 121 -5.53 -12.32 -2.15
C GLU A 121 -4.57 -13.52 -2.10
N ASP A 122 -3.96 -13.88 -3.24
CA ASP A 122 -2.93 -14.92 -3.34
C ASP A 122 -1.66 -14.51 -2.55
N GLU A 123 -1.19 -13.27 -2.70
CA GLU A 123 -0.06 -12.77 -1.89
C GLU A 123 -0.40 -12.77 -0.39
N MET A 124 -1.64 -12.42 0.00
CA MET A 124 -2.09 -12.48 1.39
C MET A 124 -2.10 -13.91 1.94
N ALA A 125 -2.49 -14.90 1.12
CA ALA A 125 -2.56 -16.30 1.53
C ALA A 125 -1.17 -16.97 1.62
N ASP A 126 -0.23 -16.55 0.78
CA ASP A 126 1.16 -17.08 0.74
C ASP A 126 2.10 -16.38 1.73
N PHE A 127 1.72 -15.23 2.30
CA PHE A 127 2.60 -14.44 3.16
C PHE A 127 2.74 -15.01 4.58
N GLY A 128 3.98 -15.38 4.93
CA GLY A 128 4.36 -15.88 6.26
C GLY A 128 5.46 -15.04 6.95
N PRO A 129 5.91 -15.46 8.14
CA PRO A 129 6.97 -14.78 8.89
C PRO A 129 8.26 -14.57 8.11
N ASP A 130 8.57 -15.49 7.20
CA ASP A 130 9.76 -15.46 6.33
C ASP A 130 9.51 -14.79 4.97
N GLY A 131 8.34 -14.16 4.76
CA GLY A 131 7.92 -13.56 3.50
C GLY A 131 7.06 -14.50 2.65
N LEU A 132 7.08 -14.31 1.32
CA LEU A 132 6.40 -15.21 0.38
C LEU A 132 7.20 -16.50 0.18
N THR A 133 6.51 -17.63 -0.02
CA THR A 133 7.15 -18.95 -0.22
C THR A 133 8.11 -18.96 -1.41
N GLY A 134 7.84 -18.15 -2.44
CA GLY A 134 8.70 -18.00 -3.63
C GLY A 134 9.91 -17.09 -3.47
N GLY A 135 10.16 -16.53 -2.27
CA GLY A 135 11.27 -15.60 -2.00
C GLY A 135 11.13 -14.24 -2.69
N ARG A 136 9.98 -13.98 -3.33
CA ARG A 136 9.66 -12.71 -4.00
C ARG A 136 9.12 -11.69 -3.00
N SER A 137 9.23 -10.42 -3.36
CA SER A 137 8.67 -9.34 -2.55
C SER A 137 7.12 -9.33 -2.63
N PRO A 138 6.40 -9.19 -1.49
CA PRO A 138 4.94 -9.09 -1.45
C PRO A 138 4.45 -7.66 -1.72
N ASP A 139 4.77 -7.11 -2.89
CA ASP A 139 4.62 -5.68 -3.18
C ASP A 139 3.15 -5.22 -3.11
N ARG A 140 2.18 -6.06 -3.51
CA ARG A 140 0.75 -5.71 -3.46
C ARG A 140 0.28 -5.66 -2.03
N LEU A 141 0.64 -6.68 -1.26
CA LEU A 141 0.34 -6.76 0.16
C LEU A 141 0.94 -5.57 0.92
N ASP A 142 2.19 -5.20 0.65
CA ASP A 142 2.83 -4.05 1.30
C ASP A 142 2.11 -2.74 0.97
N ALA A 143 1.72 -2.53 -0.30
CA ALA A 143 0.91 -1.37 -0.68
C ALA A 143 -0.45 -1.36 0.06
N LEU A 144 -1.10 -2.51 0.21
CA LEU A 144 -2.34 -2.63 0.98
C LEU A 144 -2.14 -2.34 2.46
N VAL A 145 -1.08 -2.86 3.08
CA VAL A 145 -0.75 -2.60 4.48
C VAL A 145 -0.56 -1.11 4.71
N TRP A 146 0.11 -0.42 3.78
CA TRP A 146 0.23 1.03 3.83
C TRP A 146 -1.11 1.74 3.71
N ALA A 147 -1.95 1.36 2.75
CA ALA A 147 -3.27 1.95 2.56
C ALA A 147 -4.14 1.83 3.81
N VAL A 148 -4.24 0.63 4.39
CA VAL A 148 -5.02 0.38 5.60
C VAL A 148 -4.46 1.15 6.78
N THR A 149 -3.14 1.07 7.02
CA THR A 149 -2.49 1.75 8.15
C THR A 149 -2.69 3.27 8.08
N ALA A 150 -2.57 3.85 6.89
CA ALA A 150 -2.75 5.29 6.72
C ALA A 150 -4.21 5.74 6.93
N LEU A 151 -5.20 4.90 6.60
CA LEU A 151 -6.62 5.17 6.84
C LEU A 151 -7.02 5.02 8.30
N MET A 152 -6.46 4.04 9.00
CA MET A 152 -6.77 3.79 10.41
C MET A 152 -6.10 4.78 11.37
N GLY A 153 -5.09 5.50 10.88
CA GLY A 153 -4.30 6.42 11.69
C GLY A 153 -3.35 5.67 12.64
N PRO A 154 -2.53 6.41 13.41
CA PRO A 154 -1.68 5.77 14.42
C PRO A 154 -2.56 4.98 15.40
N ALA A 155 -2.16 3.74 15.69
CA ALA A 155 -2.74 2.99 16.79
C ALA A 155 -2.70 3.89 18.04
N ARG A 156 -3.85 4.14 18.67
CA ARG A 156 -3.88 4.85 19.95
C ARG A 156 -2.97 4.08 20.91
N GLU A 157 -1.92 4.73 21.41
CA GLU A 157 -1.09 4.13 22.46
C GLU A 157 -1.99 3.69 23.61
N PRO A 158 -1.84 2.44 24.11
CA PRO A 158 -2.58 2.00 25.28
C PRO A 158 -2.20 2.91 26.46
N ARG A 159 -3.12 3.78 26.87
CA ARG A 159 -2.96 4.59 28.08
C ARG A 159 -3.41 3.74 29.25
N VAL A 160 -2.47 3.29 30.07
CA VAL A 160 -2.78 2.69 31.38
C VAL A 160 -3.50 3.77 32.21
N ARG A 161 -4.78 3.54 32.54
CA ARG A 161 -5.48 4.33 33.55
C ARG A 161 -5.08 3.75 34.90
N GLY A 162 -4.24 4.46 35.64
CA GLY A 162 -4.00 4.16 37.06
C GLY A 162 -5.29 4.36 37.85
N PHE A 163 -5.60 3.41 38.73
CA PHE A 163 -6.63 3.53 39.77
C PHE A 163 -6.09 4.31 40.96
#